data_AF-A0AAD6HWS2-F1
#
_entry.id   AF-A0AAD6HWS2-F1
#
_cell.length_a   1.000
_cell.length_b   1.000
_cell.length_c   1.000
_cell.angle_alpha   90.00
_cell.angle_beta   90.00
_cell.angle_gamma   90.00
#
_symmetry.space_group_name_H-M   'P 1'
#
loop_
_entity.id
_entity.type
_entity.pdbx_description
1 polymer ?
#
loop_
_entity_poly.entity_id
_entity_poly.type
_entity_poly.pdbx_seq_one_letter_code
_entity_poly.pdbx_strand_id
1 'polypeptide(L)'
;MAPPRQAHLEQVVSLTEKLITTFPNDFQQILQFGHPIPGYKLHLPDGTTCVVELEVFDQASWPQRPQYNLEKASRLTRVVKGQPVKFFSAEWIMREKILSRYQRQGFKSQIDLQDVVNLLRYARPGLPELDFDSDQKLQDALTSLLEEMPALRSRLSGTIKCKAVFG
;
A
#
# COMPACT_ATOMS: atom_id res chain seq x y z
N MET A 1 38.81 17.76 0.63
CA MET A 1 37.85 17.59 -0.48
C MET A 1 38.00 16.18 -1.00
N ALA A 2 36.99 15.33 -0.78
CA ALA A 2 36.95 13.99 -1.36
C ALA A 2 36.44 14.09 -2.81
N PRO A 3 36.95 13.28 -3.75
CA PRO A 3 36.51 13.33 -5.15
C PRO A 3 35.07 12.85 -5.27
N PRO A 4 34.31 13.33 -6.28
CA PRO A 4 32.95 12.85 -6.52
C PRO A 4 33.01 11.38 -6.94
N ARG A 5 32.27 10.54 -6.22
CA ARG A 5 32.01 9.15 -6.63
C ARG A 5 31.26 9.19 -7.96
N GLN A 6 31.95 8.93 -9.06
CA GLN A 6 31.34 8.41 -10.27
C GLN A 6 30.75 7.04 -9.92
N ALA A 7 29.50 7.04 -9.47
CA ALA A 7 28.72 5.82 -9.41
C ALA A 7 28.38 5.46 -10.87
N HIS A 8 28.76 4.24 -11.24
CA HIS A 8 28.32 3.52 -12.42
C HIS A 8 26.82 3.80 -12.69
N LEU A 9 26.53 4.63 -13.70
CA LEU A 9 25.22 4.76 -14.29
C LEU A 9 25.04 3.59 -15.25
N GLU A 10 24.77 2.40 -14.72
CA GLU A 10 23.92 1.49 -15.47
C GLU A 10 22.59 2.23 -15.66
N GLN A 11 22.19 2.47 -16.90
CA GLN A 11 20.87 3.00 -17.22
C GLN A 11 19.83 1.99 -16.73
N VAL A 12 19.37 2.17 -15.49
CA VAL A 12 18.18 1.49 -14.99
C VAL A 12 17.02 2.05 -15.80
N VAL A 13 16.63 1.32 -16.86
CA VAL A 13 15.41 1.61 -17.62
C VAL A 13 14.26 1.68 -16.62
N SER A 14 13.54 2.80 -16.60
CA SER A 14 12.40 2.96 -15.68
C SER A 14 11.34 1.90 -15.97
N LEU A 15 10.56 1.49 -14.96
CA LEU A 15 9.50 0.50 -15.20
C LEU A 15 8.51 1.00 -16.27
N THR A 16 8.25 2.30 -16.31
CA THR A 16 7.43 2.96 -17.33
C THR A 16 7.96 2.68 -18.75
N GLU A 17 9.22 3.00 -19.01
CA GLU A 17 9.85 2.76 -20.32
C GLU A 17 9.85 1.27 -20.67
N LYS A 18 10.16 0.40 -19.69
CA LYS A 18 10.19 -1.05 -19.90
C LYS A 18 8.81 -1.59 -20.30
N LEU A 19 7.74 -1.16 -19.65
CA LEU A 19 6.38 -1.60 -19.96
C LEU A 19 5.94 -1.14 -21.35
N ILE A 20 6.18 0.13 -21.70
CA ILE A 20 5.78 0.70 -22.98
C ILE A 20 6.55 0.05 -24.14
N THR A 21 7.85 -0.18 -23.96
CA THR A 21 8.70 -0.78 -25.00
C THR A 21 8.44 -2.27 -25.18
N THR A 22 8.22 -3.01 -24.09
CA THR A 22 8.04 -4.46 -24.13
C THR A 22 6.60 -4.85 -24.49
N PHE A 23 5.62 -4.07 -24.04
CA PHE A 23 4.19 -4.37 -24.16
C PHE A 23 3.41 -3.16 -24.73
N PRO A 24 3.76 -2.65 -25.93
CA PRO A 24 3.18 -1.41 -26.49
C PRO A 24 1.68 -1.50 -26.78
N ASN A 25 1.14 -2.71 -26.97
CA ASN A 25 -0.28 -2.93 -27.16
C ASN A 25 -1.08 -2.84 -25.86
N ASP A 26 -0.45 -3.14 -24.73
CA ASP A 26 -1.10 -3.20 -23.41
C ASP A 26 -0.86 -1.93 -22.59
N PHE A 27 0.21 -1.18 -22.90
CA PHE A 27 0.59 0.02 -22.15
C PHE A 27 0.78 1.25 -23.03
N GLN A 28 0.58 2.42 -22.42
CA GLN A 28 0.96 3.72 -22.97
C GLN A 28 1.51 4.63 -21.88
N GLN A 29 2.17 5.70 -22.29
CA GLN A 29 2.57 6.76 -21.38
C GLN A 29 1.38 7.67 -21.07
N ILE A 30 1.27 8.08 -19.81
CA ILE A 30 0.41 9.18 -19.36
C ILE A 30 1.31 10.26 -18.77
N LEU A 31 1.01 11.53 -19.06
CA LEU A 31 1.69 12.66 -18.43
C LEU A 31 0.84 13.16 -17.26
N GLN A 32 1.23 12.80 -16.05
CA GLN A 32 0.61 13.29 -14.83
C GLN A 32 1.51 14.37 -14.23
N PHE A 33 1.04 15.62 -14.17
CA PHE A 33 1.81 16.78 -13.68
C PHE A 33 3.18 16.96 -14.36
N GLY A 34 3.29 16.62 -15.65
CA GLY A 34 4.54 16.69 -16.41
C GLY A 34 5.49 15.51 -16.19
N HIS A 35 5.12 14.52 -15.36
CA HIS A 35 5.88 13.29 -15.15
C HIS A 35 5.27 12.12 -15.93
N PRO A 36 6.07 11.36 -16.71
CA PRO A 36 5.57 10.19 -17.44
C PRO A 36 5.36 8.99 -16.50
N ILE A 37 4.14 8.48 -16.45
CA ILE A 37 3.77 7.25 -15.75
C ILE A 37 3.22 6.19 -16.72
N PRO A 38 3.22 4.89 -16.37
CA PRO A 38 2.60 3.87 -17.20
C PRO A 38 1.08 3.88 -17.02
N GLY A 39 0.37 3.73 -18.13
CA GLY A 39 -1.07 3.49 -18.17
C GLY A 39 -1.38 2.17 -18.87
N TYR A 40 -2.18 1.32 -18.24
CA TYR A 40 -2.68 0.07 -18.83
C TYR A 40 -3.90 0.33 -19.71
N LYS A 41 -3.90 -0.23 -20.92
CA LYS A 41 -4.99 -0.12 -21.89
C LYS A 41 -6.03 -1.21 -21.61
N LEU A 42 -7.08 -0.83 -20.88
CA LEU A 42 -8.22 -1.69 -20.63
C LEU A 42 -9.20 -1.63 -21.81
N HIS A 43 -9.28 -2.72 -22.57
CA HIS A 43 -10.26 -2.87 -23.65
C HIS A 43 -11.63 -3.25 -23.06
N LEU A 44 -12.63 -2.44 -23.36
CA LEU A 44 -14.02 -2.64 -22.93
C LEU A 44 -14.82 -3.45 -23.96
N PRO A 45 -15.94 -4.09 -23.56
CA PRO A 45 -16.73 -4.93 -24.45
C PRO A 45 -17.30 -4.21 -25.68
N ASP A 46 -17.47 -2.90 -25.61
CA ASP A 46 -17.95 -2.06 -26.73
C ASP A 46 -16.84 -1.68 -27.73
N GLY A 47 -15.62 -2.19 -27.53
CA GLY A 47 -14.46 -1.91 -28.37
C GLY A 47 -13.72 -0.62 -27.99
N THR A 48 -14.20 0.14 -27.00
CA THR A 48 -13.48 1.30 -26.50
C THR A 48 -12.30 0.89 -25.62
N THR A 49 -11.31 1.78 -25.50
CA THR A 49 -10.15 1.57 -24.61
C THR A 49 -10.16 2.63 -23.53
N CYS A 50 -10.19 2.19 -22.28
CA CYS A 50 -9.99 3.02 -21.10
C CYS A 50 -8.54 2.87 -20.64
N VAL A 51 -7.90 3.97 -20.26
CA VAL A 51 -6.51 3.95 -19.78
C VAL A 51 -6.53 4.02 -18.26
N VAL A 52 -5.98 2.99 -17.62
CA VAL A 52 -5.88 2.87 -16.17
C VAL A 52 -4.46 3.25 -15.74
N GLU A 53 -4.32 4.33 -14.99
CA GLU A 53 -3.04 4.79 -14.43
C GLU A 53 -2.43 3.73 -13.50
N LEU A 54 -1.11 3.59 -13.56
CA LEU A 54 -0.34 2.75 -12.63
C LEU A 54 0.59 3.61 -11.78
N GLU A 55 0.23 3.77 -10.51
CA GLU A 55 1.12 4.36 -9.51
C GLU A 55 2.11 3.31 -9.00
N VAL A 56 3.40 3.51 -9.29
CA VAL A 56 4.46 2.55 -8.98
C VAL A 56 5.39 3.12 -7.93
N PHE A 57 5.71 2.32 -6.92
CA PHE A 57 6.61 2.68 -5.82
C PHE A 57 7.65 1.59 -5.61
N ASP A 58 8.86 2.01 -5.21
CA ASP A 58 9.94 1.11 -4.80
C ASP A 58 10.59 1.59 -3.49
N GLN A 59 11.22 0.66 -2.77
CA GLN A 59 11.82 0.93 -1.46
C GLN A 59 13.06 1.82 -1.54
N ALA A 60 13.82 1.77 -2.65
CA ALA A 60 15.04 2.55 -2.79
C ALA A 60 14.74 4.05 -2.98
N SER A 61 13.65 4.37 -3.69
CA SER A 61 13.14 5.74 -3.84
C SER A 61 12.43 6.27 -2.58
N TRP A 62 11.92 5.38 -1.71
CA TRP A 62 11.18 5.73 -0.49
C TRP A 62 11.78 5.06 0.77
N PRO A 63 13.05 5.35 1.12
CA PRO A 63 13.74 4.69 2.25
C PRO A 63 13.03 4.89 3.60
N GLN A 64 12.31 6.00 3.76
CA GLN A 64 11.51 6.33 4.95
C GLN A 64 10.18 5.55 5.04
N ARG A 65 9.81 4.77 4.01
CA ARG A 65 8.63 3.90 3.99
C ARG A 65 9.04 2.42 4.03
N PRO A 66 9.53 1.90 5.17
CA PRO A 66 10.00 0.52 5.28
C PRO A 66 8.93 -0.52 4.95
N GLN A 67 7.65 -0.13 4.96
CA GLN A 67 6.54 -0.99 4.54
C GLN A 67 6.58 -1.35 3.04
N TYR A 68 7.40 -0.68 2.22
CA TYR A 68 7.62 -1.06 0.82
C TYR A 68 8.72 -2.11 0.63
N ASN A 69 9.37 -2.56 1.71
CA ASN A 69 10.33 -3.64 1.65
C ASN A 69 9.61 -4.96 1.39
N LEU A 70 9.65 -5.40 0.14
CA LEU A 70 8.96 -6.60 -0.34
C LEU A 70 9.50 -7.92 0.23
N GLU A 71 10.69 -7.92 0.84
CA GLU A 71 11.28 -9.09 1.50
C GLU A 71 10.75 -9.26 2.94
N LYS A 72 10.41 -8.14 3.60
CA LYS A 72 9.96 -8.13 4.99
C LYS A 72 8.44 -8.01 5.12
N ALA A 73 7.79 -7.31 4.19
CA ALA A 73 6.37 -7.06 4.27
C ALA A 73 5.56 -8.35 4.10
N SER A 74 4.57 -8.53 4.96
CA SER A 74 3.61 -9.61 4.90
C SER A 74 2.79 -9.50 3.62
N ARG A 75 2.84 -10.56 2.79
CA ARG A 75 2.26 -10.61 1.43
C ARG A 75 1.50 -11.90 1.22
N LEU A 76 0.59 -11.88 0.25
CA LEU A 76 -0.14 -13.06 -0.21
C LEU A 76 -0.27 -13.07 -1.73
N THR A 77 -0.52 -14.26 -2.27
CA THR A 77 -0.83 -14.43 -3.70
C THR A 77 -2.23 -15.00 -3.83
N ARG A 78 -3.05 -14.43 -4.72
CA ARG A 78 -4.36 -14.98 -5.11
C ARG A 78 -4.37 -15.30 -6.59
N VAL A 79 -5.07 -16.36 -6.97
CA VAL A 79 -5.25 -16.73 -8.37
C VAL A 79 -6.52 -16.06 -8.88
N VAL A 80 -6.40 -15.20 -9.88
CA VAL A 80 -7.51 -14.53 -10.56
C VAL A 80 -7.59 -15.08 -11.97
N LYS A 81 -8.64 -15.85 -12.28
CA LYS A 81 -8.82 -16.50 -13.60
C LYS A 81 -7.56 -17.26 -14.07
N GLY A 82 -6.90 -17.99 -13.17
CA GLY A 82 -5.68 -18.76 -13.47
C GLY A 82 -4.37 -17.97 -13.33
N GLN A 83 -4.42 -16.63 -13.24
CA GLN A 83 -3.22 -15.81 -13.09
C GLN A 83 -2.88 -15.56 -11.61
N PRO A 84 -1.66 -15.87 -11.13
CA PRO A 84 -1.23 -15.48 -9.80
C PRO A 84 -1.00 -13.97 -9.70
N VAL A 85 -1.72 -13.31 -8.80
CA VAL A 85 -1.60 -11.88 -8.49
C VAL A 85 -1.14 -11.71 -7.05
N LYS A 86 -0.08 -10.91 -6.85
CA LYS A 86 0.55 -10.68 -5.55
C LYS A 86 -0.02 -9.41 -4.91
N PHE A 87 -0.31 -9.49 -3.62
CA PHE A 87 -0.86 -8.39 -2.83
C PHE A 87 -0.08 -8.26 -1.51
N PHE A 88 -0.08 -7.07 -0.93
CA PHE A 88 0.17 -6.94 0.50
C PHE A 88 -0.95 -7.64 1.28
N SER A 89 -0.60 -8.15 2.46
CA SER A 89 -1.52 -8.87 3.34
C SER A 89 -2.61 -7.95 3.92
N ALA A 90 -3.67 -8.54 4.48
CA ALA A 90 -4.73 -7.77 5.11
C ALA A 90 -4.22 -6.99 6.33
N GLU A 91 -3.25 -7.55 7.04
CA GLU A 91 -2.54 -6.99 8.17
C GLU A 91 -1.76 -5.73 7.77
N TRP A 92 -1.00 -5.82 6.68
CA TRP A 92 -0.28 -4.69 6.11
C TRP A 92 -1.24 -3.58 5.68
N ILE A 93 -2.32 -3.93 4.97
CA ILE A 93 -3.30 -2.93 4.50
C ILE A 93 -4.01 -2.29 5.70
N MET A 94 -4.37 -3.08 6.72
CA MET A 94 -5.03 -2.58 7.93
C MET A 94 -4.16 -1.58 8.69
N ARG A 95 -2.86 -1.85 8.84
CA ARG A 95 -1.89 -0.91 9.43
C ARG A 95 -1.94 0.44 8.71
N GLU A 96 -1.83 0.42 7.38
CA GLU A 96 -1.85 1.65 6.58
C GLU A 96 -3.19 2.37 6.69
N LYS A 97 -4.32 1.64 6.73
CA LYS A 97 -5.67 2.22 6.84
C LYS A 97 -5.94 2.87 8.18
N ILE A 98 -5.49 2.27 9.28
CA ILE A 98 -5.58 2.88 10.62
C ILE A 98 -4.81 4.20 10.64
N LEU A 99 -3.58 4.21 10.12
CA LEU A 99 -2.76 5.40 10.07
C LEU A 99 -3.31 6.46 9.10
N SER A 100 -3.76 6.07 7.91
CA SER A 100 -4.27 7.01 6.90
C SER A 100 -5.58 7.65 7.32
N ARG A 101 -6.46 6.91 8.01
CA ARG A 101 -7.67 7.46 8.63
C ARG A 101 -7.32 8.59 9.59
N TYR A 102 -6.34 8.38 10.48
CA TYR A 102 -5.90 9.37 11.46
C TYR A 102 -5.26 10.61 10.82
N GLN A 103 -4.51 10.43 9.73
CA GLN A 103 -3.85 11.53 9.02
C GLN A 103 -4.78 12.35 8.12
N ARG A 104 -5.95 11.81 7.76
CA ARG A 104 -6.87 12.41 6.78
C ARG A 104 -8.13 12.91 7.49
N GLN A 105 -8.64 14.04 7.03
CA GLN A 105 -9.96 14.54 7.43
C GLN A 105 -11.01 14.28 6.34
N GLY A 106 -12.28 14.19 6.73
CA GLY A 106 -13.43 14.12 5.81
C GLY A 106 -13.73 12.72 5.25
N PHE A 107 -14.41 12.67 4.10
CA PHE A 107 -15.01 11.44 3.53
C PHE A 107 -14.03 10.27 3.35
N LYS A 108 -12.76 10.56 2.97
CA LYS A 108 -11.75 9.51 2.81
C LYS A 108 -11.41 8.80 4.14
N SER A 109 -11.52 9.52 5.26
CA SER A 109 -11.33 8.95 6.61
C SER A 109 -12.42 7.92 6.95
N GLN A 110 -13.67 8.21 6.57
CA GLN A 110 -14.80 7.28 6.77
C GLN A 110 -14.66 6.00 5.91
N ILE A 111 -14.18 6.13 4.67
CA ILE A 111 -13.85 4.98 3.83
C ILE A 111 -12.74 4.15 4.48
N ASP A 112 -11.66 4.79 4.94
CA ASP A 112 -10.55 4.09 5.59
C ASP A 112 -11.02 3.35 6.86
N LEU A 113 -11.93 3.93 7.64
CA LEU A 113 -12.56 3.29 8.80
C LEU A 113 -13.36 2.04 8.40
N GLN A 114 -14.21 2.15 7.37
CA GLN A 114 -15.00 1.03 6.86
C GLN A 114 -14.11 -0.09 6.30
N ASP A 115 -12.98 0.27 5.67
CA ASP A 115 -11.98 -0.68 5.19
C ASP A 115 -11.33 -1.44 6.34
N VAL A 116 -10.99 -0.78 7.46
CA VAL A 116 -10.49 -1.48 8.67
C VAL A 116 -11.50 -2.52 9.16
N VAL A 117 -12.78 -2.16 9.24
CA VAL A 117 -13.85 -3.10 9.63
C VAL A 117 -13.95 -4.28 8.67
N ASN A 118 -13.81 -4.03 7.36
CA ASN A 118 -13.84 -5.07 6.35
C ASN A 118 -12.64 -5.99 6.44
N LEU A 119 -11.44 -5.45 6.70
CA LEU A 119 -10.18 -6.18 6.78
C LEU A 119 -10.08 -7.07 8.03
N LEU A 120 -10.80 -6.75 9.11
CA LEU A 120 -10.84 -7.56 10.34
C LEU A 120 -11.22 -9.03 10.10
N ARG A 121 -11.98 -9.35 9.05
CA ARG A 121 -12.32 -10.74 8.74
C ARG A 121 -11.18 -11.54 8.09
N TYR A 122 -10.14 -10.85 7.64
CA TYR A 122 -9.01 -11.43 6.91
C TYR A 122 -7.69 -11.32 7.67
N ALA A 123 -7.57 -10.35 8.57
CA ALA A 123 -6.37 -10.13 9.38
C ALA A 123 -6.21 -11.22 10.44
N ARG A 124 -4.96 -11.64 10.67
CA ARG A 124 -4.58 -12.59 11.70
C ARG A 124 -3.65 -11.93 12.71
N PRO A 125 -3.76 -12.30 14.01
CA PRO A 125 -2.85 -11.79 15.02
C PRO A 125 -1.42 -12.29 14.82
N GLY A 126 -0.46 -11.53 15.37
CA GLY A 126 0.94 -11.92 15.46
C GLY A 126 1.82 -11.54 14.27
N LEU A 127 1.28 -10.88 13.23
CA LEU A 127 2.11 -10.32 12.16
C LEU A 127 2.72 -8.98 12.57
N PRO A 128 3.96 -8.67 12.12
CA PRO A 128 4.69 -7.49 12.56
C PRO A 128 3.97 -6.19 12.18
N GLU A 129 3.19 -6.16 11.09
CA GLU A 129 2.42 -5.00 10.71
C GLU A 129 1.29 -4.67 11.69
N LEU A 130 0.86 -5.60 12.56
CA LEU A 130 -0.14 -5.37 13.61
C LEU A 130 0.47 -5.40 15.02
N ASP A 131 1.79 -5.24 15.13
CA ASP A 131 2.46 -4.97 16.40
C ASP A 131 2.77 -3.47 16.50
N PHE A 132 1.97 -2.77 17.29
CA PHE A 132 2.06 -1.31 17.45
C PHE A 132 2.82 -0.91 18.72
N ASP A 133 3.32 -1.86 19.52
CA ASP A 133 3.96 -1.58 20.82
C ASP A 133 5.13 -0.59 20.71
N SER A 134 5.82 -0.55 19.56
CA SER A 134 6.97 0.32 19.32
C SER A 134 6.70 1.52 18.40
N ASP A 135 5.45 1.78 17.99
CA ASP A 135 5.10 2.85 17.04
C ASP A 135 4.04 3.78 17.63
N GLN A 136 4.50 4.90 18.22
CA GLN A 136 3.62 5.90 18.85
C GLN A 136 2.55 6.43 17.89
N LYS A 137 2.87 6.60 16.59
CA LYS A 137 1.90 7.14 15.63
C LYS A 137 0.75 6.15 15.39
N LEU A 138 1.06 4.85 15.37
CA LEU A 138 0.03 3.82 15.25
C LEU A 138 -0.77 3.67 16.54
N GLN A 139 -0.15 3.85 17.70
CA GLN A 139 -0.86 3.89 19.00
C GLN A 139 -1.86 5.05 19.05
N ASP A 140 -1.44 6.26 18.66
CA ASP A 140 -2.30 7.43 18.62
C ASP A 140 -3.45 7.24 17.60
N ALA A 141 -3.13 6.72 16.42
CA ALA A 141 -4.12 6.43 15.38
C ALA A 141 -5.14 5.38 15.81
N LEU A 142 -4.69 4.32 16.49
CA LEU A 142 -5.57 3.27 17.02
C LEU A 142 -6.44 3.79 18.16
N THR A 143 -5.89 4.62 19.06
CA THR A 143 -6.65 5.27 20.14
C THR A 143 -7.77 6.12 19.54
N SER A 144 -7.45 6.99 18.59
CA SER A 144 -8.43 7.84 17.92
C SER A 144 -9.51 7.04 17.16
N LEU A 145 -9.16 5.86 16.62
CA LEU A 145 -10.13 4.98 15.99
C LEU A 145 -11.10 4.39 17.02
N LEU A 146 -10.62 3.98 18.19
CA LEU A 146 -11.44 3.39 19.25
C LEU A 146 -12.31 4.43 19.99
N GLU A 147 -11.91 5.69 20.00
CA GLU A 147 -12.76 6.79 20.47
C GLU A 147 -14.00 6.97 19.57
N GLU A 148 -13.83 6.88 18.26
CA GLU A 148 -14.94 6.97 17.30
C GLU A 148 -15.76 5.67 17.23
N MET A 149 -15.11 4.52 17.30
CA MET A 149 -15.72 3.20 17.19
C MET A 149 -15.36 2.29 18.37
N PRO A 150 -15.87 2.58 19.58
CA PRO A 150 -15.54 1.81 20.78
C PRO A 150 -15.97 0.34 20.70
N ALA A 151 -17.02 0.05 19.90
CA ALA A 151 -17.51 -1.31 19.66
C ALA A 151 -16.46 -2.23 19.01
N LEU A 152 -15.44 -1.67 18.34
CA LEU A 152 -14.39 -2.47 17.70
C LEU A 152 -13.32 -2.97 18.70
N ARG A 153 -13.29 -2.44 19.92
CA ARG A 153 -12.18 -2.67 20.87
C ARG A 153 -11.87 -4.15 21.07
N SER A 154 -12.88 -4.97 21.38
CA SER A 154 -12.67 -6.40 21.65
C SER A 154 -12.16 -7.18 20.43
N ARG A 155 -12.61 -6.81 19.22
CA ARG A 155 -12.16 -7.47 17.98
C ARG A 155 -10.74 -7.06 17.62
N LEU A 156 -10.43 -5.77 17.75
CA LEU A 156 -9.10 -5.23 17.48
C LEU A 156 -8.07 -5.73 18.51
N SER A 157 -8.42 -5.84 19.80
CA SER A 157 -7.50 -6.37 20.82
C SER A 157 -7.15 -7.85 20.60
N GLY A 158 -8.03 -8.61 19.95
CA GLY A 158 -7.74 -10.00 19.54
C GLY A 158 -6.86 -10.12 18.29
N THR A 159 -6.59 -9.02 17.59
CA THR A 159 -5.88 -9.02 16.29
C THR A 159 -4.61 -8.18 16.30
N ILE A 160 -4.65 -7.02 16.97
CA ILE A 160 -3.58 -6.04 17.05
C ILE A 160 -2.94 -6.11 18.42
N LYS A 161 -1.61 -6.23 18.44
CA LYS A 161 -0.81 -6.12 19.66
C LYS A 161 -0.49 -4.65 19.91
N CYS A 162 -1.05 -4.09 20.98
CA CYS A 162 -0.83 -2.70 21.35
C CYS A 162 -1.13 -2.48 22.84
N LYS A 163 -0.13 -2.72 23.70
CA LYS A 163 -0.27 -2.64 25.16
C LYS A 163 -0.71 -1.26 25.63
N ALA A 164 -0.18 -0.20 25.02
CA ALA A 164 -0.52 1.18 25.36
C ALA A 164 -2.03 1.49 25.22
N VAL A 165 -2.75 0.76 24.37
CA VAL A 165 -4.17 1.02 24.06
C VAL A 165 -5.10 -0.03 24.68
N PHE A 166 -4.67 -1.30 24.72
CA PHE A 166 -5.51 -2.40 25.20
C PHE A 166 -5.24 -2.81 26.64
N GLY A 167 -4.11 -2.44 27.24
CA GLY A 167 -3.65 -2.89 28.56
C GLY A 167 -2.83 -4.18 28.47
#